data_AF-A0A1B7UMY3-F1
#
_entry.id   AF-A0A1B7UMY3-F1
#
_cell.length_a   1.000
_cell.length_b   1.000
_cell.length_c   1.000
_cell.angle_alpha   90.00
_cell.angle_beta   90.00
_cell.angle_gamma   90.00
#
_symmetry.space_group_name_H-M   'P 1'
#
loop_
_entity.id
_entity.type
_entity.pdbx_description
1 polymer ?
#
loop_
_entity_poly.entity_id
_entity_poly.type
_entity_poly.pdbx_seq_one_letter_code
_entity_poly.pdbx_strand_id
1 'polypeptide(L)'
;MKRAVYQLKIQLKGSKPVISRTLLVMNTVSLESLHEILQIAMGWEMEHSYEFKNAELSFVPPWFEFTDGSFNSNEGQLRDLLKNQDDKMTYVYDFGDWWEHQITLEKVLPAGRSNIPTQLLKAKGDCPPEDIGGISFYNHIRAVLTDPTHQDHKKFCRKYKIKSGTWDADFVDIEEINQWLQPE
;
A
#
# COMPACT_ATOMS: atom_id res chain seq x y z
N MET A 1 20.23 12.95 7.81
CA MET A 1 20.10 12.80 6.34
C MET A 1 19.49 14.07 5.75
N LYS A 2 19.89 14.50 4.53
CA LYS A 2 19.32 15.70 3.88
C LYS A 2 17.90 15.41 3.36
N ARG A 3 17.12 16.48 3.14
CA ARG A 3 15.82 16.41 2.48
C ARG A 3 15.98 15.88 1.05
N ALA A 4 15.15 14.92 0.67
CA ALA A 4 15.16 14.29 -0.63
C ALA A 4 13.74 13.83 -1.01
N VAL A 5 13.56 13.52 -2.29
CA VAL A 5 12.35 12.87 -2.79
C VAL A 5 12.69 11.41 -3.01
N TYR A 6 11.94 10.51 -2.37
CA TYR A 6 12.10 9.08 -2.53
C TYR A 6 11.17 8.58 -3.62
N GLN A 7 11.71 7.76 -4.52
CA GLN A 7 10.91 6.88 -5.35
C GLN A 7 10.79 5.54 -4.62
N LEU A 8 9.58 5.22 -4.17
CA LEU A 8 9.27 3.99 -3.47
C LEU A 8 8.55 3.04 -4.40
N LYS A 9 8.92 1.76 -4.34
CA LYS A 9 8.10 0.67 -4.88
C LYS A 9 7.45 -0.08 -3.73
N ILE A 10 6.13 -0.21 -3.80
CA ILE A 10 5.30 -0.88 -2.82
C ILE A 10 4.72 -2.11 -3.49
N GLN A 11 4.94 -3.28 -2.90
CA GLN A 11 4.43 -4.55 -3.42
C GLN A 11 3.63 -5.27 -2.35
N LEU A 12 2.39 -5.63 -2.65
CA LEU A 12 1.58 -6.45 -1.77
C LEU A 12 2.07 -7.90 -1.83
N LYS A 13 2.62 -8.40 -0.73
CA LYS A 13 3.22 -9.74 -0.70
C LYS A 13 2.15 -10.81 -0.83
N GLY A 14 2.49 -11.87 -1.56
CA GLY A 14 1.59 -12.99 -1.80
C GLY A 14 0.53 -12.76 -2.88
N SER A 15 0.39 -11.55 -3.42
CA SER A 15 -0.56 -11.26 -4.51
C SER A 15 -0.23 -12.01 -5.80
N LYS A 16 -1.27 -12.55 -6.46
CA LYS A 16 -1.16 -13.29 -7.73
C LYS A 16 -2.25 -12.83 -8.71
N PRO A 17 -1.91 -12.07 -9.76
CA PRO A 17 -0.60 -11.51 -10.12
C PRO A 17 -0.13 -10.43 -9.14
N VAL A 18 1.11 -9.98 -9.33
CA VAL A 18 1.73 -8.95 -8.49
C VAL A 18 0.92 -7.66 -8.53
N ILE A 19 0.49 -7.22 -7.36
CA ILE A 19 -0.07 -5.89 -7.10
C ILE A 19 1.06 -4.97 -6.60
N SER A 20 1.19 -3.81 -7.22
CA SER A 20 2.24 -2.85 -6.84
C SER A 20 1.91 -1.40 -7.18
N ARG A 21 2.58 -0.48 -6.49
CA ARG A 21 2.56 0.97 -6.70
C ARG A 21 3.99 1.52 -6.74
N THR A 22 4.23 2.55 -7.54
CA THR A 22 5.48 3.33 -7.54
C THR A 22 5.16 4.77 -7.21
N LEU A 23 5.56 5.23 -6.01
CA LEU A 23 5.25 6.56 -5.48
C LEU A 23 6.50 7.45 -5.45
N LEU A 24 6.33 8.75 -5.71
CA LEU A 24 7.23 9.81 -5.29
C LEU A 24 6.70 10.42 -3.99
N VAL A 25 7.55 10.50 -2.98
CA VAL A 25 7.19 11.06 -1.67
C VAL A 25 8.40 11.75 -1.04
N MET A 26 8.18 12.81 -0.27
CA MET A 26 9.25 13.46 0.47
C MET A 26 9.78 12.53 1.57
N ASN A 27 11.10 12.39 1.72
CA ASN A 27 11.67 11.53 2.75
C ASN A 27 11.43 12.01 4.20
N THR A 28 10.87 13.20 4.36
CA THR A 28 10.52 13.82 5.64
C THR A 28 9.04 13.66 6.01
N VAL A 29 8.22 12.96 5.21
CA VAL A 29 6.86 12.64 5.65
C VAL A 29 6.91 11.80 6.93
N SER A 30 5.96 12.04 7.84
CA SER A 30 5.76 11.15 8.98
C SER A 30 5.29 9.79 8.50
N LEU A 31 5.44 8.76 9.32
CA LEU A 31 4.93 7.43 8.99
C LEU A 31 3.40 7.38 9.03
N GLU A 32 2.75 8.24 9.82
CA GLU A 32 1.29 8.46 9.78
C GLU A 32 0.84 9.01 8.43
N SER A 33 1.46 10.09 7.93
CA SER A 33 1.13 10.60 6.59
C SER A 33 1.49 9.61 5.49
N LEU A 34 2.55 8.80 5.67
CA LEU A 34 2.85 7.72 4.74
C LEU A 34 1.75 6.65 4.75
N HIS A 35 1.18 6.32 5.92
CA HIS A 35 0.04 5.43 6.01
C HIS A 35 -1.14 5.95 5.19
N GLU A 36 -1.53 7.21 5.36
CA GLU A 36 -2.61 7.83 4.57
C GLU A 36 -2.35 7.76 3.06
N ILE A 37 -1.11 8.08 2.65
CA ILE A 37 -0.68 7.98 1.24
C ILE A 37 -0.84 6.55 0.70
N LEU A 38 -0.46 5.54 1.50
CA LEU A 38 -0.56 4.14 1.09
C LEU A 38 -2.01 3.68 1.03
N GLN A 39 -2.86 4.13 1.95
CA GLN A 39 -4.29 3.83 1.95
C GLN A 39 -4.97 4.38 0.69
N ILE A 40 -4.71 5.65 0.36
CA ILE A 40 -5.19 6.25 -0.91
C ILE A 40 -4.64 5.48 -2.12
N ALA A 41 -3.34 5.19 -2.15
CA ALA A 41 -2.72 4.50 -3.29
C ALA A 41 -3.22 3.07 -3.48
N MET A 42 -3.71 2.42 -2.42
CA MET A 42 -4.27 1.07 -2.45
C MET A 42 -5.81 1.06 -2.52
N GLY A 43 -6.49 2.20 -2.39
CA GLY A 43 -7.96 2.26 -2.38
C GLY A 43 -8.58 1.69 -1.10
N TRP A 44 -7.91 1.89 0.04
CA TRP A 44 -8.35 1.43 1.37
C TRP A 44 -8.88 2.56 2.25
N GLU A 45 -9.56 2.19 3.32
CA GLU A 45 -10.48 3.04 4.06
C GLU A 45 -9.91 3.55 5.41
N MET A 46 -8.63 3.26 5.70
CA MET A 46 -7.94 3.71 6.92
C MET A 46 -8.55 3.17 8.23
N GLU A 47 -9.32 2.08 8.17
CA GLU A 47 -10.11 1.61 9.33
C GLU A 47 -9.33 0.73 10.31
N HIS A 48 -8.27 0.06 9.84
CA HIS A 48 -7.57 -0.96 10.61
C HIS A 48 -6.21 -0.51 11.15
N SER A 49 -5.64 -1.35 12.03
CA SER A 49 -4.30 -1.14 12.60
C SER A 49 -3.21 -1.30 11.55
N TYR A 50 -2.05 -0.70 11.77
CA TYR A 50 -0.90 -0.83 10.88
C TYR A 50 0.45 -0.86 11.62
N GLU A 51 1.49 -1.29 10.93
CA GLU A 51 2.87 -1.24 11.42
C GLU A 51 3.82 -0.93 10.27
N PHE A 52 4.78 -0.04 10.51
CA PHE A 52 5.97 0.09 9.67
C PHE A 52 7.18 -0.45 10.41
N LYS A 53 7.97 -1.31 9.77
CA LYS A 53 9.19 -1.84 10.40
C LYS A 53 10.31 -2.15 9.43
N ASN A 54 11.53 -2.07 9.94
CA ASN A 54 12.71 -2.69 9.33
C ASN A 54 13.39 -3.62 10.37
N ALA A 55 14.67 -3.95 10.18
CA ALA A 55 15.38 -4.83 11.10
C ALA A 55 15.65 -4.20 12.49
N GLU A 56 15.60 -2.88 12.62
CA GLU A 56 16.02 -2.13 13.80
C GLU A 56 14.87 -1.42 14.50
N LEU A 57 13.90 -0.92 13.74
CA LEU A 57 12.83 -0.05 14.23
C LEU A 57 11.47 -0.60 13.82
N SER A 58 10.49 -0.44 14.72
CA SER A 58 9.07 -0.68 14.47
C SER A 58 8.28 0.55 14.92
N PHE A 59 7.28 0.92 14.13
CA PHE A 59 6.39 2.05 14.36
C PHE A 59 4.94 1.62 14.19
N VAL A 60 4.11 1.93 15.18
CA VAL A 60 2.69 1.59 15.25
C VAL A 60 1.84 2.84 15.52
N PRO A 61 0.52 2.81 15.25
CA PRO A 61 -0.38 3.91 15.57
C PRO A 61 -0.34 4.29 17.06
N PRO A 62 -0.59 5.57 17.40
CA PRO A 62 -0.57 6.06 18.78
C PRO A 62 -1.51 5.30 19.73
N TRP A 63 -2.63 4.81 19.20
CA TRP A 63 -3.66 4.10 19.96
C TRP A 63 -3.42 2.59 20.06
N PHE A 64 -2.37 2.07 19.41
CA PHE A 64 -2.09 0.65 19.35
C PHE A 64 -1.00 0.27 20.34
N GLU A 65 -1.36 -0.47 21.39
CA GLU A 65 -0.43 -0.91 22.44
C GLU A 65 0.16 -2.29 22.09
N PHE A 66 1.17 -2.36 21.21
CA PHE A 66 1.96 -3.59 21.03
C PHE A 66 3.43 -3.40 21.40
N THR A 67 3.89 -4.20 22.37
CA THR A 67 5.27 -4.60 22.72
C THR A 67 6.30 -3.55 23.17
N ASP A 68 7.26 -4.03 23.94
CA ASP A 68 8.45 -3.32 24.38
C ASP A 68 9.33 -2.92 23.19
N GLY A 69 9.33 -1.63 22.84
CA GLY A 69 10.31 -1.05 21.93
C GLY A 69 9.78 -0.60 20.56
N SER A 70 8.48 -0.65 20.29
CA SER A 70 7.89 0.08 19.16
C SER A 70 7.76 1.56 19.45
N PHE A 71 7.91 2.40 18.43
CA PHE A 71 7.72 3.84 18.49
C PHE A 71 6.36 4.26 17.93
N ASN A 72 5.93 5.48 18.23
CA ASN A 72 4.72 6.05 17.64
C ASN A 72 4.98 6.48 16.18
N SER A 73 4.12 6.08 15.25
CA SER A 73 4.17 6.46 13.83
C SER A 73 4.21 7.98 13.59
N ASN A 74 3.68 8.77 14.53
CA ASN A 74 3.63 10.23 14.41
C ASN A 74 4.99 10.87 14.73
N GLU A 75 5.87 10.14 15.42
CA GLU A 75 7.21 10.58 15.80
C GLU A 75 8.28 10.12 14.79
N GLY A 76 7.98 9.08 14.00
CA GLY A 76 8.86 8.56 12.96
C GLY A 76 8.66 9.21 11.60
N GLN A 77 9.73 9.28 10.81
CA GLN A 77 9.71 9.69 9.41
C GLN A 77 10.14 8.57 8.48
N LEU A 78 9.73 8.64 7.21
CA LEU A 78 10.12 7.68 6.18
C LEU A 78 11.65 7.44 6.10
N ARG A 79 12.45 8.51 6.24
CA ARG A 79 13.92 8.43 6.22
C ARG A 79 14.55 7.71 7.42
N ASP A 80 13.79 7.46 8.48
CA ASP A 80 14.30 6.74 9.66
C ASP A 80 14.36 5.23 9.37
N LEU A 81 13.41 4.74 8.57
CA LEU A 81 13.35 3.34 8.13
C LEU A 81 14.12 3.06 6.84
N LEU A 82 14.19 4.03 5.91
CA LEU A 82 14.84 3.90 4.60
C LEU A 82 15.90 4.98 4.39
N LYS A 83 17.17 4.59 4.37
CA LYS A 83 18.32 5.50 4.37
C LYS A 83 19.01 5.56 3.00
N ASN A 84 19.16 4.42 2.35
CA ASN A 84 19.91 4.26 1.11
C ASN A 84 19.05 3.60 0.03
N GLN A 85 19.43 3.80 -1.22
CA GLN A 85 18.84 3.06 -2.33
C GLN A 85 18.93 1.55 -2.06
N ASP A 86 17.87 0.83 -2.45
CA ASP A 86 17.65 -0.60 -2.24
C ASP A 86 17.33 -1.03 -0.79
N ASP A 87 17.30 -0.08 0.16
CA ASP A 87 16.76 -0.32 1.49
C ASP A 87 15.30 -0.76 1.40
N LYS A 88 14.91 -1.62 2.35
CA LYS A 88 13.59 -2.22 2.43
C LYS A 88 13.00 -2.07 3.82
N MET A 89 11.70 -1.83 3.84
CA MET A 89 10.89 -1.89 5.04
C MET A 89 9.59 -2.65 4.74
N THR A 90 8.94 -3.11 5.80
CA THR A 90 7.64 -3.76 5.74
C THR A 90 6.58 -2.79 6.23
N TYR A 91 5.44 -2.74 5.53
CA TYR A 91 4.22 -2.09 5.99
C TYR A 91 3.12 -3.15 6.10
N VAL A 92 2.64 -3.42 7.32
CA VAL A 92 1.50 -4.31 7.55
C VAL A 92 0.28 -3.44 7.77
N TYR A 93 -0.81 -3.75 7.08
CA TYR A 93 -2.13 -3.16 7.30
C TYR A 93 -3.14 -4.24 7.64
N ASP A 94 -4.04 -3.92 8.57
CA ASP A 94 -4.99 -4.83 9.18
C ASP A 94 -4.34 -6.08 9.80
N PHE A 95 -4.30 -6.14 11.14
CA PHE A 95 -3.73 -7.30 11.83
C PHE A 95 -4.67 -8.51 11.85
N GLY A 96 -5.91 -8.35 11.41
CA GLY A 96 -6.83 -9.45 11.10
C GLY A 96 -6.47 -10.11 9.78
N ASP A 97 -6.56 -9.37 8.66
CA ASP A 97 -6.32 -9.92 7.32
C ASP A 97 -4.84 -10.00 6.91
N TRP A 98 -3.97 -9.30 7.62
CA TRP A 98 -2.50 -9.27 7.48
C TRP A 98 -2.04 -8.88 6.06
N TRP A 99 -2.43 -7.68 5.62
CA TRP A 99 -1.98 -7.12 4.35
C TRP A 99 -0.52 -6.64 4.45
N GLU A 100 0.40 -7.56 4.20
CA GLU A 100 1.84 -7.29 4.25
C GLU A 100 2.37 -6.71 2.93
N HIS A 101 2.99 -5.53 3.02
CA HIS A 101 3.64 -4.86 1.91
C HIS A 101 5.14 -4.82 2.11
N GLN A 102 5.86 -5.08 1.04
CA GLN A 102 7.28 -4.76 0.97
C GLN A 102 7.47 -3.42 0.27
N ILE A 103 8.07 -2.47 0.97
CA ILE A 103 8.42 -1.15 0.44
C ILE A 103 9.92 -1.11 0.19
N THR A 104 10.31 -0.79 -1.03
CA THR A 104 11.72 -0.67 -1.45
C THR A 104 12.00 0.76 -1.90
N LEU A 105 13.11 1.34 -1.40
CA LEU A 105 13.61 2.63 -1.86
C LEU A 105 14.35 2.47 -3.20
N GLU A 106 13.66 2.69 -4.32
CA GLU A 106 14.25 2.51 -5.65
C GLU A 106 15.21 3.64 -6.04
N LYS A 107 14.92 4.89 -5.65
CA LYS A 107 15.76 6.05 -5.96
C LYS A 107 15.67 7.14 -4.90
N VAL A 108 16.78 7.81 -4.67
CA VAL A 108 16.86 9.06 -3.90
C VAL A 108 17.10 10.21 -4.87
N LEU A 109 16.11 11.07 -5.03
CA LEU A 109 16.15 12.22 -5.94
C LEU A 109 16.37 13.51 -5.14
N PRO A 110 17.08 14.50 -5.72
CA PRO A 110 17.28 15.78 -5.06
C PRO A 110 15.94 16.49 -4.84
N ALA A 111 15.65 16.86 -3.60
CA ALA A 111 14.57 17.82 -3.34
C ALA A 111 15.06 19.22 -3.74
N GLY A 112 14.31 19.90 -4.61
CA GLY A 112 14.55 21.31 -4.94
C GLY A 112 14.34 22.24 -3.73
N ARG A 113 14.03 23.52 -3.95
CA ARG A 113 13.70 24.45 -2.85
C ARG A 113 12.30 24.20 -2.27
N SER A 114 11.35 23.79 -3.09
CA SER A 114 9.98 23.47 -2.67
C SER A 114 9.82 21.97 -2.39
N ASN A 115 8.86 21.62 -1.54
CA ASN A 115 8.40 20.23 -1.45
C ASN A 115 7.77 19.84 -2.80
N ILE A 116 8.02 18.61 -3.23
CA ILE A 116 7.35 18.05 -4.40
C ILE A 116 6.07 17.37 -3.93
N PRO A 117 4.94 17.53 -4.64
CA PRO A 117 3.71 16.80 -4.34
C PRO A 117 3.93 15.28 -4.37
N THR A 118 3.20 14.55 -3.53
CA THR A 118 3.16 13.09 -3.59
C THR A 118 2.54 12.65 -4.91
N GLN A 119 3.16 11.71 -5.61
CA GLN A 119 2.68 11.28 -6.93
C GLN A 119 2.81 9.78 -7.14
N LEU A 120 1.73 9.14 -7.60
CA LEU A 120 1.74 7.79 -8.14
C LEU A 120 2.19 7.80 -9.60
N LEU A 121 3.36 7.21 -9.86
CA LEU A 121 3.96 7.14 -11.19
C LEU A 121 3.54 5.92 -11.99
N LYS A 122 3.36 4.78 -11.30
CA LYS A 122 3.03 3.49 -11.90
C LYS A 122 2.19 2.69 -10.92
N ALA A 123 1.23 1.94 -11.46
CA ALA A 123 0.47 0.95 -10.72
C ALA A 123 0.33 -0.32 -11.55
N LYS A 124 0.14 -1.43 -10.86
CA LYS A 124 -0.20 -2.72 -11.44
C LYS A 124 -1.13 -3.46 -10.50
N GLY A 125 -2.20 -4.03 -11.03
CA GLY A 125 -3.15 -4.84 -10.28
C GLY A 125 -4.09 -3.97 -9.44
N ASP A 126 -5.37 -4.26 -9.53
CA ASP A 126 -6.38 -3.74 -8.62
C ASP A 126 -6.11 -4.28 -7.21
N CYS A 127 -6.37 -3.47 -6.18
CA CYS A 127 -6.10 -3.87 -4.81
C CYS A 127 -7.24 -4.76 -4.25
N PRO A 128 -6.94 -5.59 -3.23
CA PRO A 128 -7.99 -6.28 -2.50
C PRO A 128 -8.95 -5.29 -1.86
N PRO A 129 -10.27 -5.52 -1.93
CA PRO A 129 -11.24 -4.79 -1.10
C PRO A 129 -10.96 -5.00 0.39
N GLU A 130 -11.41 -4.05 1.20
CA GLU A 130 -11.42 -4.18 2.67
C GLU A 130 -12.20 -5.42 3.12
N ASP A 131 -11.82 -5.94 4.29
CA ASP A 131 -12.48 -7.04 5.01
C ASP A 131 -12.75 -8.30 4.16
N ILE A 132 -11.95 -8.55 3.12
CA ILE A 132 -12.20 -9.67 2.24
C ILE A 132 -11.74 -11.00 2.85
N GLY A 133 -10.83 -11.01 3.82
CA GLY A 133 -10.31 -12.21 4.47
C GLY A 133 -8.87 -12.54 4.08
N GLY A 134 -8.05 -11.52 3.82
CA GLY A 134 -6.61 -11.63 3.59
C GLY A 134 -6.19 -12.19 2.23
N ILE A 135 -4.88 -12.25 2.03
CA ILE A 135 -4.26 -12.47 0.71
C ILE A 135 -4.61 -13.81 0.05
N SER A 136 -4.75 -14.87 0.86
CA SER A 136 -5.07 -16.21 0.35
C SER A 136 -6.46 -16.24 -0.27
N PHE A 137 -7.44 -15.67 0.44
CA PHE A 137 -8.81 -15.66 -0.01
C PHE A 137 -9.03 -14.68 -1.16
N TYR A 138 -8.36 -13.52 -1.13
CA TYR A 138 -8.37 -12.60 -2.28
C TYR A 138 -7.85 -13.29 -3.55
N ASN A 139 -6.70 -13.98 -3.50
CA ASN A 139 -6.17 -14.69 -4.66
C ASN A 139 -7.14 -15.76 -5.18
N HIS A 140 -7.82 -16.47 -4.28
CA HIS A 140 -8.85 -17.44 -4.66
C HIS A 140 -10.00 -16.75 -5.39
N ILE A 141 -10.58 -15.69 -4.81
CA ILE A 141 -11.69 -14.94 -5.40
C ILE A 141 -11.31 -14.39 -6.77
N ARG A 142 -10.13 -13.77 -6.87
CA ARG A 142 -9.64 -13.22 -8.12
C ARG A 142 -9.53 -14.30 -9.19
N ALA A 143 -8.98 -15.47 -8.87
CA ALA A 143 -8.91 -16.60 -9.81
C ALA A 143 -10.31 -17.05 -10.27
N VAL A 144 -11.27 -17.16 -9.35
CA VAL A 144 -12.66 -17.54 -9.66
C VAL A 144 -13.36 -16.50 -10.54
N LEU A 145 -13.18 -15.21 -10.23
CA LEU A 145 -13.84 -14.11 -10.95
C LEU A 145 -13.22 -13.82 -12.33
N THR A 146 -11.94 -14.14 -12.53
CA THR A 146 -11.25 -13.95 -13.82
C THR A 146 -11.35 -15.17 -14.75
N ASP A 147 -11.87 -16.30 -14.26
CA ASP A 147 -12.15 -17.50 -15.06
C ASP A 147 -13.67 -17.71 -15.22
N PRO A 148 -14.27 -17.30 -16.36
CA PRO A 148 -15.70 -17.51 -16.63
C PRO A 148 -16.15 -18.98 -16.65
N THR A 149 -15.20 -19.92 -16.78
CA THR A 149 -15.46 -21.36 -16.82
C THR A 149 -15.41 -22.01 -15.44
N HIS A 150 -14.91 -21.30 -14.42
CA HIS A 150 -14.84 -21.81 -13.06
C HIS A 150 -16.24 -22.11 -12.51
N GLN A 151 -16.42 -23.26 -11.84
CA GLN A 151 -17.71 -23.70 -11.33
C GLN A 151 -18.40 -22.67 -10.42
N ASP A 152 -17.60 -21.95 -9.63
CA ASP A 152 -18.07 -20.94 -8.69
C ASP A 152 -18.16 -19.53 -9.29
N HIS A 153 -17.76 -19.30 -10.56
CA HIS A 153 -17.70 -17.97 -11.18
C HIS A 153 -19.01 -17.19 -11.02
N LYS A 154 -20.13 -17.78 -11.46
CA LYS A 154 -21.46 -17.16 -11.38
C LYS A 154 -21.90 -16.87 -9.93
N LYS A 155 -21.52 -17.74 -8.99
CA LYS A 155 -21.84 -17.58 -7.57
C LYS A 155 -21.09 -16.38 -6.99
N PHE A 156 -19.80 -16.24 -7.29
CA PHE A 156 -18.98 -15.12 -6.80
C PHE A 156 -19.36 -13.80 -7.49
N CYS A 157 -19.59 -13.79 -8.80
CA CYS A 157 -20.13 -12.61 -9.49
C CYS A 157 -21.41 -12.09 -8.82
N ARG A 158 -22.35 -13.00 -8.48
CA ARG A 158 -23.58 -12.61 -7.77
C ARG A 158 -23.30 -12.10 -6.35
N LYS A 159 -22.43 -12.78 -5.58
CA LYS A 159 -22.09 -12.39 -4.20
C LYS A 159 -21.51 -10.98 -4.15
N TYR A 160 -20.58 -10.67 -5.04
CA TYR A 160 -19.88 -9.38 -5.09
C TYR A 160 -20.55 -8.35 -6.02
N LYS A 161 -21.75 -8.66 -6.54
CA LYS A 161 -22.51 -7.79 -7.46
C LYS A 161 -21.70 -7.38 -8.70
N ILE A 162 -20.77 -8.22 -9.11
CA ILE A 162 -19.94 -8.04 -10.31
C ILE A 162 -20.72 -8.59 -11.51
N LYS A 163 -20.94 -7.75 -12.52
CA LYS A 163 -21.45 -8.25 -13.80
C LYS A 163 -20.37 -9.10 -14.44
N SER A 164 -20.71 -10.33 -14.82
CA SER A 164 -19.73 -11.26 -15.41
C SER A 164 -19.07 -10.61 -16.64
N GLY A 165 -17.73 -10.63 -16.66
CA GLY A 165 -16.92 -10.02 -17.71
C GLY A 165 -16.72 -8.50 -17.61
N THR A 166 -17.15 -7.82 -16.54
CA THR A 166 -16.93 -6.37 -16.38
C THR A 166 -15.89 -5.98 -15.34
N TRP A 167 -15.45 -6.92 -14.51
CA TRP A 167 -14.37 -6.63 -13.56
C TRP A 167 -13.02 -6.83 -14.25
N ASP A 168 -12.31 -5.73 -14.43
CA ASP A 168 -10.90 -5.74 -14.82
C ASP A 168 -10.05 -5.70 -13.55
N ALA A 169 -9.60 -6.87 -13.12
CA ALA A 169 -8.79 -7.03 -11.91
C ALA A 169 -7.37 -6.44 -12.03
N ASP A 170 -7.00 -5.91 -13.19
CA ASP A 170 -5.70 -5.32 -13.46
C ASP A 170 -5.78 -3.80 -13.74
N PHE A 171 -6.98 -3.26 -13.91
CA PHE A 171 -7.20 -1.82 -14.10
C PHE A 171 -6.91 -1.05 -12.81
N VAL A 172 -6.20 0.08 -12.94
CA VAL A 172 -5.95 1.03 -11.85
C VAL A 172 -6.01 2.43 -12.45
N ASP A 173 -6.88 3.28 -11.91
CA ASP A 173 -6.97 4.68 -12.33
C ASP A 173 -5.92 5.54 -11.59
N ILE A 174 -4.76 5.71 -12.23
CA ILE A 174 -3.65 6.50 -11.66
C ILE A 174 -3.99 7.99 -11.59
N GLU A 175 -4.82 8.50 -12.49
CA GLU A 175 -5.18 9.92 -12.51
C GLU A 175 -6.11 10.24 -11.34
N GLU A 176 -7.14 9.42 -11.13
CA GLU A 176 -8.03 9.53 -9.98
C GLU A 176 -7.25 9.43 -8.66
N ILE A 177 -6.39 8.41 -8.50
CA ILE A 177 -5.58 8.27 -7.28
C ILE A 177 -4.70 9.51 -7.05
N ASN A 178 -4.12 10.09 -8.10
CA ASN A 178 -3.30 11.29 -7.95
C ASN A 178 -4.11 12.54 -7.55
N GLN A 179 -5.39 12.63 -7.91
CA GLN A 179 -6.26 13.71 -7.42
C GLN A 179 -6.45 13.62 -5.90
N TRP A 180 -6.62 12.41 -5.37
CA TRP A 180 -6.73 12.18 -3.93
C TRP A 180 -5.42 12.38 -3.18
N LEU A 181 -4.28 12.06 -3.80
CA LEU A 181 -2.94 12.30 -3.20
C LEU A 181 -2.56 13.79 -3.16
N GLN A 182 -3.24 14.63 -3.93
CA GLN A 182 -2.96 16.06 -4.09
C GLN A 182 -4.27 16.86 -4.03
N PRO A 183 -5.00 16.82 -2.90
CA PRO A 183 -6.25 17.55 -2.78
C PRO A 183 -5.98 19.05 -2.90
N GLU A 184 -6.89 19.77 -3.58
CA GLU A 184 -6.81 21.22 -3.85
C GLU A 184 -6.66 22.08 -2.59
#